data_AF-P22558-F1
#
_entry.id   AF-P22558-F1
#
_cell.length_a   1.000
_cell.length_b   1.000
_cell.length_c   1.000
_cell.angle_alpha   90.00
_cell.angle_beta   90.00
_cell.angle_gamma   90.00
#
_symmetry.space_group_name_H-M   'P 1'
#
loop_
_entity.id
_entity.type
_entity.pdbx_description
1 polymer ?
#
loop_
_entity_poly.entity_id
_entity_poly.type
_entity_poly.pdbx_seq_one_letter_code
_entity_poly.pdbx_strand_id
1 'polypeptide(L)'
;MSLRYYIKNILFGLYCALIYIYLITKNNEGYYFLASDKMLYAIVISTILCPYSKYAIEHIFFKFIKKDFFRKRKNLNKCPRGKIKPYLCVYNLLCLVLAIPFGLLGLVYINKE
;
A
#
# COMPACT_ATOMS: atom_id res chain seq x y z
N MET A 1 -3.55 -15.68 -0.76
CA MET A 1 -3.89 -14.39 -0.11
C MET A 1 -5.34 -14.42 0.39
N SER A 2 -5.66 -13.98 1.62
CA SER A 2 -7.06 -13.94 2.08
C SER A 2 -7.75 -12.62 1.73
N LEU A 3 -9.04 -12.67 1.36
CA LEU A 3 -9.82 -11.50 0.97
C LEU A 3 -9.86 -10.43 2.09
N ARG A 4 -9.92 -10.85 3.36
CA ARG A 4 -9.82 -9.95 4.52
C ARG A 4 -8.50 -9.17 4.57
N TYR A 5 -7.38 -9.79 4.18
CA TYR A 5 -6.08 -9.12 4.14
C TYR A 5 -6.02 -8.06 3.02
N TYR A 6 -6.58 -8.38 1.86
CA TYR A 6 -6.67 -7.45 0.73
C TYR A 6 -7.45 -6.18 1.12
N ILE A 7 -8.68 -6.35 1.61
CA ILE A 7 -9.56 -5.23 2.00
C ILE A 7 -8.92 -4.37 3.08
N LYS A 8 -8.25 -4.97 4.07
CA LYS A 8 -7.61 -4.19 5.14
C LYS A 8 -6.48 -3.29 4.62
N ASN A 9 -5.75 -3.72 3.59
CA ASN A 9 -4.58 -3.00 3.10
C ASN A 9 -4.92 -2.00 1.98
N ILE A 10 -5.96 -2.27 1.18
CA ILE A 10 -6.40 -1.33 0.14
C ILE A 10 -6.93 -0.01 0.73
N LEU A 11 -7.54 -0.06 1.93
CA LEU A 11 -8.06 1.14 2.62
C LEU A 11 -7.01 2.23 2.80
N PHE A 12 -5.75 1.87 3.04
CA PHE A 12 -4.67 2.85 3.16
C PHE A 12 -4.35 3.51 1.80
N GLY A 13 -4.29 2.73 0.72
CA GLY A 13 -4.08 3.29 -0.62
C GLY A 13 -5.26 4.17 -1.05
N LEU A 14 -6.50 3.74 -0.78
CA LEU A 14 -7.70 4.54 -1.01
C LEU A 14 -7.65 5.88 -0.24
N TYR A 15 -7.23 5.84 1.02
CA TYR A 15 -7.05 7.05 1.82
C TYR A 15 -6.03 8.01 1.19
N CYS A 16 -4.88 7.50 0.71
CA CYS A 16 -3.89 8.32 -0.01
C CYS A 16 -4.45 8.89 -1.31
N ALA A 17 -5.18 8.08 -2.09
CA ALA A 17 -5.81 8.53 -3.34
C ALA A 17 -6.85 9.62 -3.10
N LEU A 18 -7.67 9.50 -2.05
CA LEU A 18 -8.66 10.51 -1.67
C LEU A 18 -8.01 11.82 -1.23
N ILE A 19 -6.92 11.76 -0.46
CA ILE A 19 -6.15 12.97 -0.10
C ILE A 19 -5.61 13.66 -1.35
N TYR A 20 -5.07 12.89 -2.29
CA TYR A 20 -4.53 13.44 -3.53
C TYR A 20 -5.61 14.14 -4.38
N ILE A 21 -6.75 13.48 -4.56
CA ILE A 21 -7.92 14.07 -5.25
C ILE A 21 -8.38 15.35 -4.54
N TYR A 22 -8.45 15.34 -3.21
CA TYR A 22 -8.81 16.52 -2.43
C TYR A 22 -7.82 17.69 -2.63
N LEU A 23 -6.52 17.41 -2.65
CA LEU A 23 -5.49 18.43 -2.87
C LEU A 23 -5.55 19.05 -4.28
N ILE A 24 -5.74 18.22 -5.32
CA ILE A 24 -5.91 18.70 -6.71
C ILE A 24 -7.16 19.58 -6.81
N THR A 25 -8.29 19.09 -6.28
CA THR A 25 -9.56 19.82 -6.34
C THR A 25 -9.47 21.17 -5.62
N LYS A 26 -8.74 21.22 -4.49
CA LYS A 26 -8.51 22.46 -3.72
C LYS A 26 -7.62 23.47 -4.45
N ASN A 27 -6.69 23.01 -5.27
CA ASN A 27 -5.77 23.87 -6.02
C ASN A 27 -6.40 24.46 -7.31
N ASN A 28 -7.72 24.33 -7.50
CA ASN A 28 -8.46 24.82 -8.67
C ASN A 28 -7.96 24.27 -10.02
N GLU A 29 -7.25 23.16 -10.02
CA GLU A 29 -7.05 22.36 -11.22
C GLU A 29 -8.39 21.68 -11.50
N GLY A 30 -9.21 22.33 -12.34
CA GLY A 30 -10.59 21.92 -12.60
C GLY A 30 -10.74 20.45 -13.01
N TYR A 31 -11.97 19.93 -13.01
CA TYR A 31 -12.27 18.51 -13.24
C TYR A 31 -11.62 17.90 -14.50
N TYR A 32 -11.35 18.69 -15.53
CA TYR A 32 -10.64 18.25 -16.75
C TYR A 32 -9.19 17.82 -16.49
N PHE A 33 -8.53 18.41 -15.49
CA PHE A 33 -7.16 18.05 -15.11
C PHE A 33 -7.13 16.66 -14.45
N LEU A 34 -8.10 16.34 -13.58
CA LEU A 34 -8.20 15.04 -12.89
C LEU A 34 -8.24 13.85 -13.87
N ALA A 35 -8.91 13.99 -15.02
CA ALA A 35 -9.02 12.92 -16.01
C ALA A 35 -7.75 12.74 -16.87
N SER A 36 -6.93 13.79 -16.99
CA SER A 36 -5.68 13.77 -17.78
C SER A 36 -4.44 13.51 -16.92
N ASP A 37 -4.59 13.54 -15.60
CA ASP A 37 -3.47 13.45 -14.68
C ASP A 37 -2.89 12.03 -14.60
N LYS A 38 -1.73 11.87 -15.24
CA LYS A 38 -0.92 10.63 -15.21
C LYS A 38 -0.55 10.23 -13.78
N MET A 39 -0.39 11.19 -12.86
CA MET A 39 -0.08 10.91 -11.46
C MET A 39 -1.27 10.30 -10.73
N LEU A 40 -2.49 10.77 -11.01
CA LEU A 40 -3.71 10.17 -10.45
C LEU A 40 -3.83 8.70 -10.90
N TYR A 41 -3.63 8.41 -12.18
CA TYR A 41 -3.62 7.03 -12.68
C TYR A 41 -2.54 6.19 -11.98
N ALA A 42 -1.33 6.72 -11.82
CA ALA A 42 -0.24 6.02 -11.13
C ALA A 42 -0.59 5.72 -9.66
N ILE A 43 -1.25 6.64 -8.94
CA ILE A 43 -1.68 6.45 -7.56
C ILE A 43 -2.81 5.42 -7.47
N VAL A 44 -3.78 5.44 -8.40
CA VAL A 44 -4.86 4.46 -8.46
C VAL A 44 -4.31 3.06 -8.72
N ILE A 45 -3.42 2.91 -9.70
CA ILE A 45 -2.73 1.65 -9.99
C ILE A 45 -1.94 1.20 -8.76
N SER A 46 -1.16 2.10 -8.15
CA SER A 46 -0.39 1.80 -6.94
C SER A 46 -1.28 1.40 -5.78
N THR A 47 -2.48 1.97 -5.66
CA THR A 47 -3.47 1.61 -4.64
C THR A 47 -3.98 0.19 -4.82
N ILE A 48 -4.31 -0.20 -6.05
CA ILE A 48 -4.75 -1.56 -6.38
C ILE A 48 -3.60 -2.56 -6.18
N LEU A 49 -2.37 -2.17 -6.51
CA LEU A 49 -1.17 -2.99 -6.39
C LEU A 49 -0.60 -3.03 -4.96
N CYS A 50 -0.95 -2.09 -4.08
CA CYS A 50 -0.40 -1.97 -2.73
C CYS A 50 -0.57 -3.27 -1.90
N PRO A 51 -1.75 -3.94 -1.87
CA PRO A 51 -1.90 -5.22 -1.19
C PRO A 51 -0.97 -6.32 -1.73
N TYR A 52 -0.74 -6.34 -3.05
CA TYR A 52 0.13 -7.30 -3.73
C TYR A 52 1.61 -7.03 -3.44
N SER A 53 2.02 -5.78 -3.56
CA SER A 53 3.37 -5.31 -3.21
C SER A 53 3.71 -5.64 -1.77
N LYS A 54 2.79 -5.35 -0.85
CA LYS A 54 2.94 -5.67 0.57
C LYS A 54 3.06 -7.17 0.82
N TYR A 55 2.27 -7.98 0.13
CA TYR A 55 2.37 -9.44 0.19
C TYR A 55 3.73 -9.95 -0.35
N ALA A 56 4.18 -9.42 -1.50
CA ALA A 56 5.47 -9.78 -2.10
C ALA A 56 6.65 -9.38 -1.21
N ILE A 57 6.63 -8.17 -0.67
CA ILE A 57 7.61 -7.68 0.31
C ILE A 57 7.61 -8.62 1.52
N GLU A 58 6.45 -8.92 2.10
CA GLU A 58 6.37 -9.84 3.24
C GLU A 58 7.03 -11.19 2.90
N HIS A 59 6.71 -11.79 1.74
CA HIS A 59 7.30 -13.06 1.30
C HIS A 59 8.81 -13.01 1.05
N ILE A 60 9.29 -12.00 0.34
CA ILE A 60 10.73 -11.81 0.08
C ILE A 60 11.46 -11.59 1.40
N PHE A 61 10.95 -10.71 2.25
CA PHE A 61 11.56 -10.43 3.55
C PHE A 61 11.44 -11.60 4.51
N PHE A 62 10.43 -12.47 4.42
CA PHE A 62 10.39 -13.72 5.19
C PHE A 62 11.55 -14.67 4.85
N LYS A 63 12.11 -14.57 3.64
CA LYS A 63 13.28 -15.33 3.21
C LYS A 63 14.60 -14.76 3.77
N PHE A 64 14.69 -13.44 3.94
CA PHE A 64 15.91 -12.75 4.38
C PHE A 64 15.95 -12.38 5.86
N ILE A 65 14.79 -12.17 6.50
CA ILE A 65 14.67 -11.73 7.89
C ILE A 65 14.00 -12.84 8.70
N LYS A 66 14.57 -13.13 9.89
CA LYS A 66 13.99 -14.08 10.86
C LYS A 66 12.49 -13.84 11.02
N LYS A 67 11.70 -14.94 10.99
CA LYS A 67 10.23 -14.97 11.16
C LYS A 67 9.70 -14.08 12.29
N ASP A 68 10.54 -13.79 13.30
CA ASP A 68 10.24 -12.94 14.44
C ASP A 68 9.87 -11.50 14.10
N PHE A 69 10.39 -10.92 13.00
CA PHE A 69 10.09 -9.53 12.63
C PHE A 69 8.60 -9.34 12.33
N PHE A 70 8.01 -10.28 11.58
CA PHE A 70 6.58 -10.26 11.27
C PHE A 70 5.70 -10.75 12.42
N ARG A 71 6.24 -11.59 13.32
CA ARG A 71 5.54 -11.98 14.56
C ARG A 71 5.39 -10.79 15.50
N LYS A 72 6.43 -9.96 15.65
CA LYS A 72 6.35 -8.66 16.32
C LYS A 72 5.30 -7.76 15.66
N ARG A 73 5.17 -7.75 14.32
CA ARG A 73 4.13 -6.98 13.61
C ARG A 73 2.69 -7.38 13.93
N LYS A 74 2.40 -8.67 14.15
CA LYS A 74 1.08 -9.10 14.67
C LYS A 74 0.78 -8.45 16.03
N ASN A 75 1.81 -8.25 16.86
CA ASN A 75 1.71 -7.52 18.13
C ASN A 75 1.66 -6.00 17.94
N LEU A 76 2.32 -5.43 16.92
CA LEU A 76 2.24 -4.00 16.61
C LEU A 76 0.82 -3.56 16.20
N ASN A 77 0.05 -4.44 15.56
CA ASN A 77 -1.38 -4.22 15.31
C ASN A 77 -2.24 -4.20 16.59
N LYS A 78 -1.71 -4.69 17.73
CA LYS A 78 -2.37 -4.70 19.04
C LYS A 78 -1.87 -3.61 19.99
N CYS A 79 -0.79 -2.92 19.66
CA CYS A 79 -0.26 -1.89 20.54
C CYS A 79 -1.12 -0.61 20.50
N PRO A 80 -1.16 0.15 21.61
CA PRO A 80 -2.02 1.31 21.75
C PRO A 80 -1.77 2.32 20.61
N ARG A 81 -2.87 2.82 20.02
CA ARG A 81 -2.95 3.63 18.78
C ARG A 81 -2.04 4.89 18.74
N GLY A 82 -1.27 5.20 19.78
CA GLY A 82 -0.51 6.44 19.91
C GLY A 82 0.92 6.42 19.36
N LYS A 83 1.72 5.38 19.64
CA LYS A 83 3.19 5.44 19.43
C LYS A 83 3.71 4.78 18.15
N ILE A 84 2.83 4.08 17.43
CA ILE A 84 3.19 3.13 16.36
C ILE A 84 2.82 3.60 14.97
N LYS A 85 1.95 4.60 14.92
CA LYS A 85 1.45 5.17 13.68
C LYS A 85 2.55 5.63 12.72
N PRO A 86 3.67 6.27 13.14
CA PRO A 86 4.59 6.84 12.15
C PRO A 86 5.31 5.75 11.35
N TYR A 87 5.91 4.74 11.98
CA TYR A 87 6.64 3.71 11.23
C TYR A 87 5.71 2.85 10.37
N LEU A 88 4.46 2.61 10.82
CA LEU A 88 3.51 1.81 10.06
C LEU A 88 3.02 2.59 8.84
N CYS A 89 2.84 3.90 8.99
CA CYS A 89 2.53 4.81 7.89
C CYS A 89 3.68 4.82 6.88
N VAL A 90 4.93 5.03 7.32
CA VAL A 90 6.11 5.00 6.46
C VAL A 90 6.24 3.67 5.73
N TYR A 91 6.05 2.54 6.43
CA TYR A 91 6.09 1.22 5.79
C TYR A 91 5.01 1.06 4.72
N ASN A 92 3.77 1.45 5.00
CA ASN A 92 2.70 1.35 4.01
C ASN A 92 2.92 2.31 2.84
N LEU A 93 3.50 3.49 3.09
CA LEU A 93 3.84 4.48 2.08
C LEU A 93 4.98 3.98 1.18
N LEU A 94 6.00 3.34 1.77
CA LEU A 94 7.03 2.62 1.01
C LEU A 94 6.43 1.50 0.16
N CYS A 95 5.48 0.71 0.70
CA CYS A 95 4.78 -0.31 -0.08
C CYS A 95 3.97 0.27 -1.24
N LEU A 96 3.42 1.48 -1.07
CA LEU A 96 2.67 2.20 -2.10
C LEU A 96 3.60 2.75 -3.20
N VAL A 97 4.73 3.36 -2.83
CA VAL A 97 5.74 3.87 -3.79
C VAL A 97 6.35 2.71 -4.58
N LEU A 98 6.63 1.61 -3.89
CA LEU A 98 7.15 0.38 -4.49
C LEU A 98 6.05 -0.49 -5.11
N ALA A 99 4.80 -0.03 -5.14
CA ALA A 99 3.68 -0.85 -5.59
C ALA A 99 3.79 -1.26 -7.05
N ILE A 100 4.33 -0.41 -7.91
CA ILE A 100 4.47 -0.74 -9.34
C ILE A 100 5.49 -1.88 -9.54
N PRO A 101 6.76 -1.77 -9.10
CA PRO A 101 7.71 -2.87 -9.29
C PRO A 101 7.36 -4.13 -8.47
N PHE A 102 6.97 -3.97 -7.20
CA PHE A 102 6.71 -5.13 -6.34
C PHE A 102 5.30 -5.70 -6.46
N GLY A 103 4.32 -4.90 -6.87
CA GLY A 103 2.95 -5.38 -7.09
C GLY A 103 2.84 -6.29 -8.30
N LEU A 104 3.58 -5.99 -9.39
CA LEU A 104 3.71 -6.90 -10.52
C LEU A 104 4.41 -8.20 -10.12
N LEU A 105 5.50 -8.12 -9.35
CA LEU A 105 6.15 -9.31 -8.79
C LEU A 105 5.17 -10.13 -7.94
N GLY A 106 4.38 -9.48 -7.08
CA GLY A 106 3.36 -10.12 -6.24
C GLY A 106 2.28 -10.83 -7.04
N LEU A 107 1.80 -10.23 -8.14
CA LEU A 107 0.85 -10.87 -9.06
C LEU A 107 1.44 -12.13 -9.71
N VAL A 108 2.70 -12.08 -10.14
CA VAL A 108 3.40 -13.25 -10.71
C VAL A 108 3.56 -14.35 -9.66
N TYR A 109 3.90 -14.01 -8.42
CA TYR A 109 4.03 -14.99 -7.34
C TYR A 109 2.69 -15.68 -7.00
N ILE A 110 1.59 -14.92 -6.93
CA ILE A 110 0.26 -15.48 -6.62
C ILE A 110 -0.24 -16.38 -7.74
N ASN A 111 0.04 -16.06 -9.00
CA ASN A 111 -0.34 -16.92 -10.13
C ASN A 111 0.51 -18.20 -10.24
N LYS A 112 1.64 -18.28 -9.51
CA LYS A 112 2.54 -19.44 -9.50
C LYS A 112 2.29 -20.37 -8.30
N GLU A 113 1.61 -19.90 -7.26
CA GLU A 113 1.12 -20.70 -6.12
C GLU A 113 -0.26 -21.30 -6.42
#